data_AF-A0A087TXV8-F1
#
_entry.id   AF-A0A087TXV8-F1
#
_cell.length_a   1.000
_cell.length_b   1.000
_cell.length_c   1.000
_cell.angle_alpha   90.00
_cell.angle_beta   90.00
_cell.angle_gamma   90.00
#
_symmetry.space_group_name_H-M   'P 1'
#
loop_
_entity.id
_entity.type
_entity.pdbx_description
1 polymer ?
#
loop_
_entity_poly.entity_id
_entity_poly.type
_entity_poly.pdbx_seq_one_letter_code
_entity_poly.pdbx_strand_id
1 'polypeptide(L)'
;MMFSTVFIFYPVFRFWSNTRFIIWKRRLYNSIFCFSFIIYQTAFLIIPAKIVLNCDIPPASTFIVICEQLRLMMKTHTFVRENAARVLTFKPHQDNDKNDFRLCPEVQKFIYFLFAPTLLYEDNYPRTGGTAHRLPNFTVHGI
;
A
#
# COMPACT_ATOMS: atom_id res chain seq x y z
N MET A 1 2.49 -11.55 8.61
CA MET A 1 1.56 -10.85 7.68
C MET A 1 2.14 -9.54 7.19
N MET A 2 2.29 -8.55 8.08
CA MET A 2 2.76 -7.19 7.75
C MET A 2 4.19 -7.13 7.18
N PHE A 3 5.13 -7.89 7.76
CA PHE A 3 6.51 -7.96 7.22
C PHE A 3 6.56 -8.61 5.83
N SER A 4 5.72 -9.61 5.57
CA SER A 4 5.66 -10.28 4.27
C SER A 4 5.19 -9.32 3.17
N THR A 5 4.23 -8.44 3.45
CA THR A 5 3.81 -7.40 2.53
C THR A 5 4.91 -6.36 2.28
N VAL A 6 5.70 -5.98 3.28
CA VAL A 6 6.83 -5.06 3.05
C VAL A 6 7.95 -5.74 2.26
N PHE A 7 8.37 -6.95 2.63
CA PHE A 7 9.53 -7.63 2.03
C PHE A 7 9.25 -8.28 0.68
N ILE A 8 8.00 -8.64 0.36
CA ILE A 8 7.66 -9.29 -0.91
C ILE A 8 7.05 -8.28 -1.89
N PHE A 9 6.08 -7.50 -1.45
CA PHE A 9 5.31 -6.66 -2.37
C PHE A 9 6.07 -5.38 -2.78
N TYR A 10 6.88 -4.77 -1.90
CA TYR A 10 7.71 -3.61 -2.26
C TYR A 10 8.77 -3.91 -3.35
N PRO A 11 9.60 -4.98 -3.27
CA PRO A 11 10.57 -5.26 -4.32
C PRO A 11 9.92 -5.70 -5.63
N VAL A 12 8.79 -6.42 -5.59
CA VAL A 12 8.01 -6.76 -6.79
C VAL A 12 7.51 -5.50 -7.49
N PHE A 13 7.02 -4.51 -6.73
CA PHE A 13 6.60 -3.23 -7.28
C PHE A 13 7.78 -2.43 -7.86
N ARG A 14 8.91 -2.38 -7.15
CA ARG A 14 10.14 -1.71 -7.62
C ARG A 14 10.71 -2.36 -8.89
N PHE A 15 10.66 -3.69 -8.97
CA PHE A 15 11.09 -4.45 -10.14
C PHE A 15 10.19 -4.18 -11.35
N TRP A 16 8.87 -4.10 -11.15
CA TRP A 16 7.92 -3.73 -12.20
C TRP A 16 8.16 -2.31 -12.74
N SER A 17 8.39 -1.34 -11.84
CA SER A 17 8.66 0.04 -12.23
C SER A 17 9.96 0.18 -13.04
N ASN A 18 11.02 -0.57 -12.69
CA ASN A 18 12.29 -0.51 -13.40
C ASN A 18 12.25 -1.21 -14.77
N THR A 19 11.52 -2.32 -14.86
CA THR A 19 11.45 -3.15 -16.08
C THR A 19 10.54 -2.54 -17.16
N ARG A 20 9.63 -1.61 -16.79
CA ARG A 20 8.71 -0.93 -17.72
C ARG A 20 9.43 -0.11 -18.80
N PHE A 21 10.62 0.40 -18.53
CA PHE A 21 11.40 1.22 -19.48
C PHE A 21 12.03 0.42 -20.62
N ILE A 22 12.15 -0.91 -20.47
CA ILE A 22 12.91 -1.77 -21.39
C ILE A 22 11.99 -2.50 -22.39
N ILE A 23 10.71 -2.68 -22.08
CA ILE A 23 9.82 -3.59 -22.81
C ILE A 23 8.87 -2.84 -23.77
N TRP A 24 8.97 -3.17 -25.06
CA TRP A 24 8.21 -2.56 -26.16
C TRP A 24 6.68 -2.83 -26.10
N LYS A 25 6.26 -3.98 -25.55
CA LYS A 25 4.84 -4.42 -25.51
C LYS A 25 4.17 -4.15 -24.15
N ARG A 26 3.94 -2.87 -23.85
CA ARG A 26 3.45 -2.35 -22.55
C ARG A 26 2.13 -2.97 -22.04
N ARG A 27 1.19 -3.31 -22.92
CA ARG A 27 -0.17 -3.80 -22.54
C ARG A 27 -0.16 -5.19 -21.89
N LEU A 28 0.61 -6.13 -22.44
CA LEU A 28 0.69 -7.50 -21.91
C LEU A 28 1.42 -7.53 -20.56
N TYR A 29 2.48 -6.73 -20.43
CA TYR A 29 3.24 -6.65 -19.20
C TYR A 29 2.41 -6.10 -18.02
N ASN A 30 1.60 -5.07 -18.26
CA ASN A 30 0.66 -4.55 -17.26
C ASN A 30 -0.37 -5.62 -16.85
N SER A 31 -0.86 -6.43 -17.81
CA SER A 31 -1.82 -7.51 -17.53
C SER A 31 -1.21 -8.64 -16.70
N ILE A 32 0.02 -9.05 -17.01
CA ILE A 32 0.75 -10.08 -16.26
C ILE A 32 1.02 -9.60 -14.83
N PHE A 33 1.40 -8.34 -14.65
CA PHE A 33 1.58 -7.76 -13.33
C PHE A 33 0.28 -7.74 -12.53
N CYS A 34 -0.83 -7.32 -13.15
CA CYS A 34 -2.15 -7.34 -12.51
C CYS A 34 -2.54 -8.76 -12.08
N PHE A 35 -2.34 -9.75 -12.95
CA PHE A 35 -2.65 -11.14 -12.64
C PHE A 35 -1.78 -11.69 -11.50
N SER A 36 -0.46 -11.43 -11.54
CA SER A 36 0.46 -11.80 -10.46
C SER A 36 0.07 -11.15 -9.13
N PHE A 37 -0.35 -9.89 -9.15
CA PHE A 37 -0.85 -9.18 -7.96
C PHE A 37 -2.12 -9.81 -7.40
N ILE A 38 -3.08 -10.18 -8.25
CA ILE A 38 -4.33 -10.86 -7.83
C ILE A 38 -4.01 -12.22 -7.20
N ILE A 39 -3.10 -13.00 -7.81
CA ILE A 39 -2.67 -14.29 -7.25
C ILE A 39 -2.04 -14.08 -5.87
N TYR A 40 -1.13 -13.11 -5.73
CA TYR A 40 -0.51 -12.79 -4.45
C TYR A 40 -1.54 -12.40 -3.40
N GLN A 41 -2.49 -11.52 -3.75
CA GLN A 41 -3.53 -11.05 -2.84
C GLN A 41 -4.45 -12.18 -2.38
N THR A 42 -4.77 -13.11 -3.27
CA THR A 42 -5.62 -14.27 -2.97
C THR A 42 -4.89 -15.28 -2.08
N ALA A 43 -3.62 -15.57 -2.38
CA ALA A 43 -2.78 -16.43 -1.55
C ALA A 43 -2.61 -15.86 -0.13
N PHE A 44 -2.40 -14.54 -0.03
CA PHE A 44 -2.29 -13.84 1.25
C PHE A 44 -3.56 -13.91 2.10
N LEU A 45 -4.74 -14.06 1.47
CA LEU A 45 -6.02 -14.25 2.17
C LEU A 45 -6.24 -15.72 2.60
N ILE A 46 -5.88 -16.68 1.74
CA ILE A 46 -6.11 -18.11 1.99
C ILE A 46 -5.20 -18.66 3.10
N ILE A 47 -3.93 -18.23 3.17
CA ILE A 47 -2.97 -18.70 4.17
C ILE A 47 -3.46 -18.50 5.62
N PRO A 48 -3.85 -17.27 6.06
CA PRO A 48 -4.40 -17.06 7.38
C PRO A 48 -5.68 -17.85 7.63
N ALA A 49 -6.57 -17.92 6.63
CA ALA A 49 -7.82 -18.65 6.74
C ALA A 49 -7.58 -20.14 6.99
N LYS A 50 -6.59 -20.74 6.32
CA LYS A 50 -6.16 -22.13 6.56
C LYS A 50 -5.58 -22.34 7.96
N ILE A 51 -4.76 -21.41 8.44
CA ILE A 51 -4.16 -21.48 9.79
C ILE A 51 -5.25 -21.40 10.86
N VAL A 52 -6.21 -20.49 10.70
CA VAL A 52 -7.35 -20.34 11.61
C VAL A 52 -8.18 -21.63 11.70
N LEU A 53 -8.48 -22.26 10.55
CA LEU A 53 -9.28 -23.48 10.50
C LEU A 53 -8.57 -24.69 11.11
N ASN A 54 -7.23 -24.74 11.03
CA ASN A 54 -6.45 -25.86 11.55
C ASN A 54 -6.09 -25.73 13.04
N CYS A 55 -6.18 -24.52 13.62
CA CYS A 55 -5.74 -24.24 15.00
C CYS A 55 -6.89 -24.01 16.00
N ASP A 56 -8.16 -24.26 15.62
CA ASP A 56 -9.36 -24.12 16.48
C ASP A 56 -9.33 -22.87 17.38
N ILE A 57 -8.93 -21.74 16.79
CA ILE A 57 -8.66 -20.51 17.53
C ILE A 57 -10.00 -19.89 17.96
N PRO A 58 -10.13 -19.35 19.19
CA PRO A 58 -11.36 -18.71 19.65
C PRO A 58 -11.93 -17.70 18.64
N PRO A 59 -13.27 -17.58 18.54
CA PRO A 59 -13.93 -16.81 17.48
C PRO A 59 -13.55 -15.32 17.50
N ALA A 60 -13.26 -14.75 18.68
CA ALA A 60 -12.84 -13.37 18.83
C ALA A 60 -11.46 -13.08 18.19
N SER A 61 -10.48 -13.96 18.40
CA SER A 61 -9.14 -13.82 17.79
C SER A 61 -9.17 -14.00 16.28
N THR A 62 -9.98 -14.92 15.78
CA THR A 62 -10.19 -15.13 14.35
C THR A 62 -10.71 -13.86 13.67
N PHE A 63 -11.70 -13.21 14.29
CA PHE A 63 -12.23 -11.95 13.81
C PHE A 63 -11.15 -10.87 13.71
N ILE A 64 -10.32 -10.71 14.74
CA ILE A 64 -9.20 -9.76 14.75
C ILE A 64 -8.22 -10.04 13.60
N VAL A 65 -7.85 -11.31 13.39
CA VAL A 65 -6.93 -11.70 12.31
C VAL A 65 -7.50 -11.39 10.93
N ILE A 66 -8.80 -11.64 10.71
CA ILE A 66 -9.48 -11.35 9.45
C ILE A 66 -9.57 -9.84 9.22
N CYS A 67 -9.96 -9.06 10.23
CA CYS A 67 -9.99 -7.60 10.15
C CYS A 67 -8.60 -7.04 9.81
N GLU A 68 -7.55 -7.57 10.42
CA GLU A 68 -6.17 -7.18 10.13
C GLU A 68 -5.77 -7.56 8.69
N GLN A 69 -6.20 -8.73 8.17
CA GLN A 69 -5.97 -9.09 6.76
C GLN A 69 -6.68 -8.14 5.79
N LEU A 70 -7.94 -7.81 6.06
CA LEU A 70 -8.72 -6.89 5.23
C LEU A 70 -8.09 -5.49 5.23
N ARG A 71 -7.64 -5.02 6.40
CA ARG A 71 -6.91 -3.74 6.53
C ARG A 71 -5.67 -3.71 5.65
N LEU A 72 -4.86 -4.76 5.68
CA LEU A 72 -3.64 -4.86 4.87
C LEU A 72 -3.95 -4.92 3.37
N MET A 73 -4.99 -5.68 2.96
CA MET A 73 -5.44 -5.78 1.56
C MET A 73 -5.89 -4.45 0.99
N MET A 74 -6.64 -3.66 1.76
CA MET A 74 -7.10 -2.35 1.31
C MET A 74 -5.93 -1.37 1.13
N LYS A 75 -4.95 -1.42 2.04
CA LYS A 75 -3.73 -0.60 1.96
C LYS A 75 -2.88 -0.97 0.75
N THR A 76 -2.66 -2.27 0.48
CA THR A 76 -1.90 -2.71 -0.69
C THR A 76 -2.59 -2.31 -2.00
N HIS A 77 -3.91 -2.53 -2.10
CA HIS A 77 -4.69 -2.14 -3.28
C HIS A 77 -4.60 -0.64 -3.56
N THR A 78 -4.77 0.18 -2.52
CA THR A 78 -4.72 1.64 -2.68
C THR A 78 -3.32 2.12 -3.05
N PHE A 79 -2.28 1.52 -2.48
CA PHE A 79 -0.90 1.79 -2.87
C PHE A 79 -0.62 1.42 -4.33
N VAL A 80 -1.04 0.24 -4.81
CA VAL A 80 -0.89 -0.13 -6.24
C VAL A 80 -1.61 0.87 -7.13
N ARG A 81 -2.87 1.17 -6.83
CA ARG A 81 -3.70 2.06 -7.64
C ARG A 81 -3.07 3.43 -7.80
N GLU A 82 -2.65 4.02 -6.68
CA GLU A 82 -2.10 5.37 -6.63
C GLU A 82 -0.77 5.46 -7.39
N ASN A 83 0.15 4.52 -7.13
CA ASN A 83 1.44 4.51 -7.83
C ASN A 83 1.29 4.12 -9.31
N ALA A 84 0.42 3.15 -9.65
CA ALA A 84 0.19 2.77 -11.04
C ALA A 84 -0.43 3.91 -11.86
N ALA A 85 -1.37 4.66 -11.29
CA ALA A 85 -1.96 5.84 -11.92
C ALA A 85 -0.89 6.92 -12.17
N ARG A 86 -0.02 7.21 -11.18
CA ARG A 86 1.10 8.15 -11.35
C ARG A 86 2.05 7.74 -12.47
N VAL A 87 2.47 6.48 -12.52
CA VAL A 87 3.38 5.97 -13.57
C VAL A 87 2.71 5.95 -14.95
N LEU A 88 1.37 5.84 -15.04
CA LEU A 88 0.64 5.91 -16.32
C LEU A 88 0.47 7.34 -16.84
N THR A 89 0.35 8.33 -15.95
CA THR A 89 0.19 9.75 -16.31
C THR A 89 1.51 10.40 -16.69
N PHE A 90 2.64 9.87 -16.21
CA PHE A 90 3.98 10.36 -16.51
C PHE A 90 4.32 10.33 -18.01
N LYS A 91 4.57 11.50 -18.61
CA LYS A 91 5.02 11.63 -20.01
C LYS A 91 6.49 12.08 -20.05
N PRO A 92 7.43 11.24 -20.53
CA PRO A 92 8.88 11.47 -20.38
C PRO A 92 9.47 12.63 -21.21
N HIS A 93 8.68 13.41 -21.97
CA HIS A 93 9.21 14.38 -22.95
C HIS A 93 8.72 15.82 -22.73
N GLN A 94 7.96 16.10 -21.66
CA GLN A 94 7.35 17.42 -21.47
C GLN A 94 7.83 18.17 -20.22
N ASP A 95 8.35 17.47 -19.19
CA ASP A 95 8.72 18.11 -17.92
C ASP A 95 10.24 18.10 -17.70
N ASN A 96 10.86 19.28 -17.84
CA ASN A 96 12.26 19.57 -17.54
C ASN A 96 12.52 19.73 -16.02
N ASP A 97 11.69 19.13 -15.17
CA ASP A 97 11.77 19.31 -13.73
C ASP A 97 12.38 18.07 -13.07
N LYS A 98 13.57 18.25 -12.50
CA LYS A 98 14.45 17.20 -11.95
C LYS A 98 13.86 16.48 -10.71
N ASN A 99 12.59 16.73 -10.39
CA ASN A 99 11.86 16.19 -9.26
C ASN A 99 11.13 14.87 -9.57
N ASP A 100 11.11 14.46 -10.83
CA ASP A 100 10.31 13.34 -11.37
C ASP A 100 10.90 11.93 -11.12
N PHE A 101 12.06 11.85 -10.44
CA PHE A 101 12.76 10.59 -10.18
C PHE A 101 12.16 9.74 -9.03
N ARG A 102 10.98 10.11 -8.52
CA ARG A 102 10.31 9.42 -7.39
C ARG A 102 9.03 8.68 -7.79
N LEU A 103 9.01 8.08 -8.99
CA LEU A 103 7.91 7.19 -9.43
C LEU A 103 7.67 6.01 -8.46
N CYS A 104 8.68 5.64 -7.68
CA CYS A 104 8.56 4.69 -6.59
C CYS A 104 8.73 5.42 -5.24
N PRO A 105 7.76 5.34 -4.34
CA PRO A 105 7.86 5.96 -3.03
C PRO A 105 8.88 5.23 -2.16
N GLU A 106 9.51 5.97 -1.25
CA GLU A 106 10.49 5.43 -0.32
C GLU A 106 9.86 4.42 0.66
N VAL A 107 10.58 3.33 0.97
CA VAL A 107 10.14 2.29 1.93
C VAL A 107 9.67 2.90 3.25
N GLN A 108 10.36 3.95 3.72
CA GLN A 108 10.02 4.63 4.98
C GLN A 108 8.59 5.19 4.97
N LYS A 109 8.18 5.82 3.86
CA LYS A 109 6.83 6.38 3.68
C LYS A 109 5.77 5.27 3.60
N PHE A 110 6.11 4.15 2.95
CA PHE A 110 5.23 2.99 2.88
C PHE A 110 5.01 2.34 4.26
N ILE A 111 6.08 2.17 5.05
CA ILE A 111 5.97 1.66 6.41
C ILE A 111 5.14 2.62 7.28
N TYR A 112 5.37 3.93 7.16
CA TYR A 112 4.57 4.93 7.87
C TYR A 112 3.08 4.82 7.53
N PHE A 113 2.75 4.72 6.24
CA PHE A 113 1.37 4.51 5.77
C PHE A 113 0.75 3.22 6.33
N LEU A 114 1.53 2.16 6.53
CA LEU A 114 1.03 0.88 7.05
C LEU A 114 0.49 0.98 8.48
N PHE A 115 1.11 1.84 9.30
CA PHE A 115 0.70 2.13 10.66
C PHE A 115 -0.34 3.25 10.77
N ALA A 116 -0.37 4.18 9.81
CA ALA A 116 -1.36 5.24 9.79
C ALA A 116 -2.79 4.66 9.75
N PRO A 117 -3.75 5.23 10.50
CA PRO A 117 -5.16 4.81 10.49
C PRO A 117 -5.90 5.33 9.24
N THR A 118 -5.25 5.30 8.08
CA THR A 118 -5.77 5.78 6.80
C THR A 118 -5.69 4.68 5.74
N LEU A 119 -6.64 4.66 4.82
CA LEU A 119 -6.66 3.71 3.69
C LEU A 119 -6.15 4.31 2.39
N LEU A 120 -6.21 5.63 2.25
CA LEU A 120 -5.69 6.36 1.10
C LEU A 120 -4.20 6.62 1.29
N TYR A 121 -3.36 6.21 0.33
CA TYR A 121 -1.91 6.43 0.34
C TYR A 121 -1.57 7.84 -0.15
N GLU A 122 -0.76 8.57 0.61
CA GLU A 122 -0.27 9.90 0.27
C GLU A 122 1.23 10.01 0.57
N ASP A 123 1.99 10.69 -0.29
CA ASP A 123 3.44 10.79 -0.13
C ASP A 123 3.84 11.70 1.05
N ASN A 124 3.00 12.67 1.41
CA ASN A 124 3.24 13.62 2.48
C ASN A 124 1.96 13.76 3.31
N TYR A 125 1.83 12.99 4.40
CA TYR A 125 0.73 13.21 5.33
C TYR A 125 0.95 14.48 6.16
N PRO A 126 -0.11 15.25 6.45
CA PRO A 126 -0.03 16.37 7.37
C PRO A 126 0.39 15.86 8.75
N ARG A 127 1.50 16.41 9.27
CA ARG A 127 2.02 16.07 10.60
C ARG A 127 1.64 17.16 11.56
N THR A 128 0.99 16.80 12.66
CA THR A 128 0.75 17.72 13.76
C THR A 128 2.09 18.03 14.43
N GLY A 129 2.53 19.28 14.41
CA GLY A 129 3.82 19.72 14.98
C GLY A 129 3.89 19.72 16.51
N GLY A 130 2.88 19.19 17.20
CA GLY A 130 2.79 19.17 18.65
C GLY A 130 2.33 17.82 19.16
N THR A 131 3.10 17.24 20.07
CA THR A 131 2.72 16.10 20.90
C THR A 131 1.58 16.51 21.83
N ALA A 132 0.34 16.43 21.34
CA ALA A 132 -0.86 16.62 22.14
C ALA A 132 -1.06 15.42 23.08
N HIS A 133 -0.27 15.35 24.14
CA HIS A 133 -0.43 14.38 25.25
C HIS A 133 -1.64 14.73 26.15
N ARG A 134 -2.36 15.82 25.84
CA ARG A 134 -3.71 16.10 26.34
C ARG A 134 -4.56 16.46 25.14
N LEU A 135 -5.66 15.76 24.94
CA LEU A 135 -6.80 16.31 24.20
C LEU A 135 -7.24 17.56 24.98
N PRO A 136 -7.09 18.79 24.47
CA PRO A 136 -7.79 19.91 25.06
C PRO A 136 -9.28 19.72 24.77
N ASN A 137 -10.09 19.94 25.80
CA ASN A 137 -11.54 19.96 25.72
C ASN A 137 -11.99 20.65 24.43
N PHE A 138 -12.88 19.97 23.69
CA PHE A 138 -13.68 20.56 22.61
C PHE A 138 -14.24 21.90 23.09
N THR A 139 -13.63 23.00 22.66
CA THR A 139 -14.24 24.32 22.74
C THR A 139 -14.86 24.57 21.38
N VAL A 140 -16.14 24.26 21.28
CA VAL A 140 -17.01 24.75 20.22
C VAL A 140 -17.13 26.26 20.43
N HIS A 141 -16.33 27.03 19.71
CA HIS A 141 -16.64 28.41 19.35
C HIS A 141 -16.75 28.38 17.82
N GLY A 142 -17.93 28.53 17.19
CA GLY A 142 -18.94 29.50 17.55
C GLY A 142 -18.42 30.89 17.23
N ILE A 143 -18.26 31.17 15.93
CA ILE A 143 -18.67 32.34 15.12
C ILE A 143 -18.17 32.11 13.70
#